data_AF-A0A497D6A3-F1
#
_entry.id   AF-A0A497D6A3-F1
#
_cell.length_a   1.000
_cell.length_b   1.000
_cell.length_c   1.000
_cell.angle_alpha   90.00
_cell.angle_beta   90.00
_cell.angle_gamma   90.00
#
_symmetry.space_group_name_H-M   'P 1'
#
loop_
_entity.id
_entity.type
_entity.pdbx_description
1 polymer ?
#
loop_
_entity_poly.entity_id
_entity_poly.type
_entity_poly.pdbx_seq_one_letter_code
_entity_poly.pdbx_strand_id
1 'polypeptide(L)'
;MKNIDSKGHVTGRSIYIDDIPEQQGTLHGAIVTSPVAHGLIRHIDYGEAARSSGVVRIVTAADIPGENQIGSIVLDEQLFADPEIHFKGQPIALILASNHDAAWQAAEKVIFDIEEKEAVTSPREATKNKSFLVPPRTFRQGDIEKAWSRCEHIIKGSASSAGQEHLYLETQGAYALPSENGNIKIFSSTQGPTAVQKITARVLGYPMHKIEVDVNRLGGGFGGKEDQATPWAVMASLGTFLTNKAVKIILPRHIDLLVTGKRHPYEYDFTIGLDRSLKIIAFEADYFQNGGAATDLSPAILERTLFHITNAYYIPNVRGTVYSAKTNLPPNTAFRGFGAPQGMFLMETAIAKAAEVIGVRPEVIQKKNLIRPGETFPYGQSPDEDNAVKTWNQFDREFNISAIEKSIEQFNEKSTTLKKGFALTPICFGISFTNQSMNQARALVHIYQDGSIGISTGAVEMGQGVNTKMMQVAAQVLSVNIERVKIETTNTTRVSNTS
;
A
#
# COMPACT_ATOMS: atom_id res chain seq x y z
N MET A 1 15.94 -13.96 -20.62
CA MET A 1 16.94 -13.72 -19.56
C MET A 1 16.31 -14.07 -18.21
N LYS A 2 17.01 -14.80 -17.34
CA LYS A 2 16.58 -15.00 -15.94
C LYS A 2 16.81 -13.70 -15.16
N ASN A 3 16.05 -13.42 -14.10
CA ASN A 3 16.26 -12.22 -13.28
C ASN A 3 17.75 -12.12 -12.87
N ILE A 4 18.38 -10.96 -13.12
CA ILE A 4 19.81 -10.72 -12.88
C ILE A 4 20.24 -10.96 -11.43
N ASP A 5 19.33 -10.78 -10.46
CA ASP A 5 19.61 -10.96 -9.04
C ASP A 5 19.46 -12.42 -8.57
N SER A 6 18.89 -13.32 -9.40
CA SER A 6 18.55 -14.70 -8.99
C SER A 6 19.74 -15.47 -8.40
N LYS A 7 20.93 -15.33 -8.99
CA LYS A 7 22.15 -15.98 -8.50
C LYS A 7 22.57 -15.41 -7.15
N GLY A 8 22.46 -14.10 -6.96
CA GLY A 8 22.75 -13.44 -5.70
C GLY A 8 21.81 -13.92 -4.59
N HIS A 9 20.52 -14.03 -4.88
CA HIS A 9 19.52 -14.49 -3.92
C HIS A 9 19.80 -15.91 -3.41
N VAL A 10 20.06 -16.87 -4.31
CA VAL A 10 20.27 -18.27 -3.91
C VAL A 10 21.65 -18.53 -3.29
N THR A 11 22.59 -17.58 -3.39
CA THR A 11 23.94 -17.69 -2.81
C THR A 11 24.16 -16.80 -1.59
N GLY A 12 23.15 -16.03 -1.16
CA GLY A 12 23.29 -15.08 -0.06
C GLY A 12 24.23 -13.90 -0.36
N ARG A 13 24.37 -13.53 -1.65
CA ARG A 13 25.26 -12.43 -2.09
C ARG A 13 24.52 -11.16 -2.50
N SER A 14 23.20 -11.21 -2.61
CA SER A 14 22.38 -10.01 -2.80
C SER A 14 22.35 -9.23 -1.49
N ILE A 15 22.73 -7.95 -1.55
CA ILE A 15 22.77 -7.05 -0.40
C ILE A 15 21.40 -6.37 -0.22
N TYR A 16 20.79 -6.54 0.94
CA TYR A 16 19.60 -5.83 1.42
C TYR A 16 19.98 -4.72 2.41
N ILE A 17 19.01 -3.99 2.96
CA ILE A 17 19.31 -2.81 3.79
C ILE A 17 20.16 -3.14 5.01
N ASP A 18 19.89 -4.26 5.67
CA ASP A 18 20.58 -4.67 6.90
C ASP A 18 21.97 -5.27 6.63
N ASP A 19 22.20 -5.78 5.42
CA ASP A 19 23.48 -6.34 4.98
C ASP A 19 24.53 -5.26 4.66
N ILE A 20 24.12 -3.98 4.60
CA ILE A 20 25.04 -2.88 4.34
C ILE A 20 26.05 -2.79 5.50
N PRO A 21 27.37 -2.81 5.24
CA PRO A 21 28.38 -2.69 6.28
C PRO A 21 28.24 -1.40 7.08
N GLU A 22 28.29 -1.53 8.41
CA GLU A 22 28.16 -0.40 9.32
C GLU A 22 29.47 0.38 9.46
N GLN A 23 29.38 1.71 9.45
CA GLN A 23 30.47 2.59 9.86
C GLN A 23 30.79 2.38 11.35
N GLN A 24 32.06 2.52 11.71
CA GLN A 24 32.48 2.46 13.10
C GLN A 24 31.74 3.53 13.93
N GLY A 25 31.14 3.11 15.05
CA GLY A 25 30.36 3.99 15.91
C GLY A 25 28.92 4.25 15.47
N THR A 26 28.40 3.44 14.52
CA THR A 26 26.97 3.41 14.18
C THR A 26 26.13 3.23 15.44
N LEU A 27 25.08 4.05 15.57
CA LEU A 27 24.05 3.91 16.58
C LEU A 27 22.87 3.13 16.01
N HIS A 28 22.19 2.40 16.88
CA HIS A 28 21.00 1.63 16.56
C HIS A 28 19.78 2.25 17.22
N GLY A 29 18.70 2.40 16.46
CA GLY A 29 17.47 3.03 16.91
C GLY A 29 16.37 2.03 17.28
N ALA A 30 15.74 2.24 18.43
CA ALA A 30 14.51 1.55 18.85
C ALA A 30 13.38 2.57 19.05
N ILE A 31 12.18 2.19 18.61
CA ILE A 31 11.03 3.09 18.60
C ILE A 31 10.20 2.83 19.85
N VAL A 32 9.97 3.90 20.61
CA VAL A 32 9.02 3.92 21.72
C VAL A 32 7.64 4.19 21.12
N THR A 33 6.69 3.28 21.35
CA THR A 33 5.37 3.34 20.71
C THR A 33 4.26 3.45 21.75
N SER A 34 3.14 4.06 21.35
CA SER A 34 1.98 4.22 22.22
C SER A 34 1.41 2.86 22.68
N PRO A 35 1.15 2.68 23.99
CA PRO A 35 0.47 1.48 24.50
C PRO A 35 -1.06 1.51 24.30
N VAL A 36 -1.66 2.70 24.07
CA VAL A 36 -3.11 2.90 23.97
C VAL A 36 -3.54 3.36 22.58
N ALA A 37 -4.82 3.14 22.23
CA ALA A 37 -5.36 3.49 20.92
C ALA A 37 -5.75 4.96 20.79
N HIS A 38 -6.09 5.63 21.89
CA HIS A 38 -6.45 7.05 21.89
C HIS A 38 -6.18 7.63 23.27
N GLY A 39 -5.56 8.80 23.34
CA GLY A 39 -5.30 9.43 24.63
C GLY A 39 -4.49 10.72 24.54
N LEU A 40 -4.37 11.41 25.67
CA LEU A 40 -3.53 12.59 25.80
C LEU A 40 -2.32 12.25 26.67
N ILE A 41 -1.11 12.50 26.16
CA ILE A 41 0.13 12.35 26.91
C ILE A 41 0.17 13.42 28.00
N ARG A 42 0.20 13.01 29.26
CA ARG A 42 0.39 13.91 30.42
C ARG A 42 1.86 14.05 30.73
N HIS A 43 2.56 12.92 30.81
CA HIS A 43 3.98 12.85 31.05
C HIS A 43 4.57 11.53 30.53
N ILE A 44 5.84 11.55 30.15
CA ILE A 44 6.60 10.34 29.82
C ILE A 44 7.92 10.41 30.56
N ASP A 45 8.18 9.39 31.38
CA ASP A 45 9.42 9.25 32.10
C ASP A 45 10.39 8.36 31.31
N TYR A 46 11.47 8.99 30.85
CA TYR A 46 12.57 8.36 30.13
C TYR A 46 13.77 8.02 31.04
N GLY A 47 13.67 8.26 32.35
CA GLY A 47 14.80 8.24 33.28
C GLY A 47 15.53 6.90 33.34
N GLU A 48 14.79 5.78 33.42
CA GLU A 48 15.41 4.45 33.45
C GLU A 48 16.00 4.06 32.10
N ALA A 49 15.28 4.37 31.01
CA ALA A 49 15.77 4.19 29.65
C ALA A 49 17.09 4.96 29.43
N ALA A 50 17.16 6.24 29.82
CA ALA A 50 18.33 7.09 29.66
C ALA A 50 19.56 6.61 30.44
N ARG A 51 19.37 5.93 31.57
CA ARG A 51 20.46 5.35 32.39
C ARG A 51 20.88 3.96 31.93
N SER A 52 20.19 3.36 30.95
CA SER A 52 20.51 2.01 30.49
C SER A 52 21.85 1.97 29.76
N SER A 53 22.61 0.90 30.01
CA SER A 53 23.93 0.72 29.41
C SER A 53 23.86 0.73 27.89
N GLY A 54 24.72 1.54 27.25
CA GLY A 54 24.79 1.66 25.80
C GLY A 54 23.84 2.71 25.20
N VAL A 55 22.88 3.26 25.95
CA VAL A 55 22.03 4.37 25.48
C VAL A 55 22.88 5.63 25.32
N VAL A 56 22.73 6.28 24.16
CA VAL A 56 23.48 7.48 23.77
C VAL A 56 22.57 8.70 23.80
N ARG A 57 21.35 8.59 23.28
CA ARG A 57 20.40 9.70 23.22
C ARG A 57 18.97 9.18 23.13
N ILE A 58 18.04 9.93 23.70
CA ILE A 58 16.59 9.76 23.47
C ILE A 58 16.15 10.98 22.67
N VAL A 59 15.43 10.74 21.58
CA VAL A 59 14.97 11.76 20.63
C VAL A 59 13.45 11.81 20.68
N THR A 60 12.90 13.00 20.86
CA THR A 60 11.46 13.25 21.00
C THR A 60 10.99 14.30 19.99
N ALA A 61 9.69 14.63 19.99
CA ALA A 61 9.15 15.73 19.18
C ALA A 61 9.88 17.07 19.41
N ALA A 62 10.37 17.33 20.62
CA ALA A 62 11.08 18.56 20.98
C ALA A 62 12.48 18.68 20.34
N ASP A 63 13.05 17.57 19.87
CA ASP A 63 14.36 17.56 19.19
C ASP A 63 14.24 17.83 17.68
N ILE A 64 13.02 17.93 17.13
CA ILE A 64 12.80 18.15 15.69
C ILE A 64 13.12 19.61 15.34
N PRO A 65 14.10 19.88 14.46
CA PRO A 65 14.48 21.24 14.08
C PRO A 65 13.55 21.88 13.03
N GLY A 66 12.84 21.07 12.24
CA GLY A 66 11.86 21.50 11.25
C GLY A 66 10.43 21.27 11.73
N GLU A 67 9.61 20.60 10.91
CA GLU A 67 8.20 20.34 11.25
C GLU A 67 7.99 18.89 11.68
N ASN A 68 7.28 18.66 12.80
CA ASN A 68 6.84 17.33 13.23
C ASN A 68 5.66 16.83 12.37
N GLN A 69 5.88 16.63 11.06
CA GLN A 69 4.82 16.34 10.08
C GLN A 69 5.31 15.46 8.93
N ILE A 70 4.75 14.26 8.82
CA ILE A 70 5.11 13.22 7.84
C ILE A 70 4.02 12.88 6.83
N GLY A 71 2.82 13.46 6.95
CA GLY A 71 1.73 13.25 6.02
C GLY A 71 2.11 13.61 4.57
N SER A 72 1.73 12.73 3.63
CA SER A 72 2.10 12.81 2.22
C SER A 72 1.09 13.60 1.37
N ILE A 73 -0.19 13.17 1.40
CA ILE A 73 -1.31 13.80 0.69
C ILE A 73 -1.92 14.94 1.52
N VAL A 74 -2.25 14.63 2.77
CA VAL A 74 -2.73 15.59 3.77
C VAL A 74 -1.68 15.67 4.87
N LEU A 75 -1.44 16.87 5.40
CA LEU A 75 -0.48 17.08 6.48
C LEU A 75 -1.15 16.80 7.84
N ASP A 76 -1.53 15.54 8.08
CA ASP A 76 -2.29 15.11 9.26
C ASP A 76 -1.61 14.03 10.10
N GLU A 77 -0.32 13.76 9.88
CA GLU A 77 0.41 12.72 10.61
C GLU A 77 1.73 13.27 11.19
N GLN A 78 1.94 13.07 12.49
CA GLN A 78 3.17 13.48 13.17
C GLN A 78 4.23 12.38 13.15
N LEU A 79 5.52 12.75 13.12
CA LEU A 79 6.62 11.78 13.25
C LEU A 79 6.63 11.15 14.65
N PHE A 80 6.46 11.99 15.67
CA PHE A 80 6.30 11.60 17.07
C PHE A 80 5.01 12.20 17.61
N ALA A 81 4.18 11.38 18.27
CA ALA A 81 2.93 11.82 18.88
C ALA A 81 3.19 12.88 19.95
N ASP A 82 2.61 14.07 19.78
CA ASP A 82 2.69 15.16 20.76
C ASP A 82 1.55 16.18 20.58
N PRO A 83 0.68 16.42 21.58
CA PRO A 83 0.52 15.66 22.83
C PRO A 83 -0.49 14.50 22.70
N GLU A 84 -1.18 14.37 21.56
CA GLU A 84 -2.29 13.42 21.39
C GLU A 84 -1.86 12.14 20.66
N ILE A 85 -2.38 11.01 21.14
CA ILE A 85 -2.21 9.68 20.57
C ILE A 85 -3.48 9.33 19.80
N HIS A 86 -3.32 8.85 18.57
CA HIS A 86 -4.42 8.47 17.69
C HIS A 86 -4.49 6.98 17.38
N PHE A 87 -3.45 6.18 17.69
CA PHE A 87 -3.49 4.72 17.56
C PHE A 87 -2.44 4.03 18.43
N LYS A 88 -2.71 2.75 18.73
CA LYS A 88 -1.76 1.90 19.45
C LYS A 88 -0.61 1.55 18.50
N GLY A 89 0.62 1.73 18.96
CA GLY A 89 1.80 1.62 18.12
C GLY A 89 2.31 2.94 17.54
N GLN A 90 1.60 4.06 17.73
CA GLN A 90 2.05 5.36 17.23
C GLN A 90 3.42 5.72 17.82
N PRO A 91 4.42 6.11 17.00
CA PRO A 91 5.73 6.48 17.52
C PRO A 91 5.66 7.70 18.45
N ILE A 92 6.39 7.66 19.55
CA ILE A 92 6.45 8.73 20.55
C ILE A 92 7.89 9.25 20.73
N ALA A 93 8.86 8.34 20.69
CA ALA A 93 10.28 8.69 20.80
C ALA A 93 11.15 7.67 20.08
N LEU A 94 12.40 8.03 19.84
CA LEU A 94 13.45 7.17 19.30
C LEU A 94 14.59 7.09 20.31
N ILE A 95 14.93 5.87 20.74
CA ILE A 95 16.12 5.62 21.57
C ILE A 95 17.27 5.22 20.68
N LEU A 96 18.39 5.95 20.79
CA LEU A 96 19.64 5.64 20.10
C LEU A 96 20.61 5.00 21.09
N ALA A 97 21.11 3.81 20.77
CA ALA A 97 22.09 3.10 21.58
C ALA A 97 23.27 2.59 20.73
N SER A 98 24.31 2.08 21.38
CA SER A 98 25.52 1.56 20.73
C SER A 98 25.31 0.25 19.96
N ASN A 99 24.19 -0.44 20.19
CA ASN A 99 23.81 -1.66 19.49
C ASN A 99 22.29 -1.87 19.55
N HIS A 100 21.79 -2.76 18.69
CA HIS A 100 20.37 -3.06 18.52
C HIS A 100 19.69 -3.48 19.83
N ASP A 101 20.24 -4.46 20.54
CA ASP A 101 19.62 -5.02 21.74
C ASP A 101 19.50 -3.99 22.86
N ALA A 102 20.55 -3.18 23.07
CA ALA A 102 20.55 -2.12 24.07
C ALA A 102 19.47 -1.05 23.79
N ALA A 103 19.22 -0.72 22.52
CA ALA A 103 18.19 0.25 22.16
C ALA A 103 16.79 -0.28 22.52
N TRP A 104 16.47 -1.51 22.13
CA TRP A 104 15.15 -2.11 22.38
C TRP A 104 14.90 -2.42 23.86
N GLN A 105 15.90 -2.93 24.58
CA GLN A 105 15.81 -3.13 26.03
C GLN A 105 15.60 -1.82 26.81
N ALA A 106 16.16 -0.71 26.33
CA ALA A 106 15.92 0.60 26.92
C ALA A 106 14.51 1.12 26.60
N ALA A 107 13.96 0.82 25.43
CA ALA A 107 12.61 1.24 25.02
C ALA A 107 11.52 0.64 25.90
N GLU A 108 11.72 -0.59 26.38
CA GLU A 108 10.81 -1.28 27.31
C GLU A 108 10.74 -0.63 28.70
N LYS A 109 11.70 0.25 29.05
CA LYS A 109 11.80 0.89 30.36
C LYS A 109 11.18 2.29 30.41
N VAL A 110 10.55 2.72 29.33
CA VAL A 110 9.84 4.00 29.28
C VAL A 110 8.51 3.86 30.00
N ILE A 111 8.22 4.80 30.91
CA ILE A 111 6.99 4.81 31.70
C ILE A 111 6.07 5.90 31.15
N PHE A 112 4.81 5.53 30.92
CA PHE A 112 3.80 6.40 30.31
C PHE A 112 2.78 6.85 31.35
N ASP A 113 2.52 8.15 31.41
CA ASP A 113 1.34 8.75 32.04
C ASP A 113 0.44 9.33 30.93
N ILE A 114 -0.61 8.58 30.60
CA ILE A 114 -1.53 8.88 29.50
C ILE A 114 -2.95 8.90 30.05
N GLU A 115 -3.67 9.99 29.76
CA GLU A 115 -5.12 10.01 29.91
C GLU A 115 -5.74 9.28 28.71
N GLU A 116 -6.11 8.02 28.91
CA GLU A 116 -6.75 7.20 27.88
C GLU A 116 -8.16 7.73 27.56
N LYS A 117 -8.48 7.77 26.26
CA LYS A 117 -9.78 8.18 25.74
C LYS A 117 -10.44 7.01 25.03
N GLU A 118 -11.76 7.09 24.87
CA GLU A 118 -12.51 6.10 24.09
C GLU A 118 -12.03 6.07 22.64
N ALA A 119 -11.73 4.88 22.13
CA ALA A 119 -11.20 4.66 20.79
C ALA A 119 -12.29 4.16 19.84
N VAL A 120 -12.40 4.78 18.67
CA VAL A 120 -13.35 4.35 17.62
C VAL A 120 -12.60 3.48 16.60
N THR A 121 -12.90 2.19 16.53
CA THR A 121 -12.23 1.27 15.59
C THR A 121 -13.11 0.81 14.44
N SER A 122 -14.44 0.95 14.55
CA SER A 122 -15.38 0.57 13.49
C SER A 122 -15.49 1.68 12.44
N PRO A 123 -15.36 1.36 11.13
CA PRO A 123 -15.57 2.36 10.08
C PRO A 123 -17.02 2.84 10.00
N ARG A 124 -18.00 2.00 10.38
CA ARG A 124 -19.42 2.40 10.42
C ARG A 124 -19.70 3.39 11.55
N GLU A 125 -19.13 3.14 12.73
CA GLU A 125 -19.25 4.05 13.87
C GLU A 125 -18.61 5.41 13.56
N ALA A 126 -17.38 5.40 13.05
CA ALA A 126 -16.71 6.62 12.59
C ALA A 126 -17.54 7.37 11.54
N THR A 127 -18.13 6.66 10.57
CA THR A 127 -19.02 7.27 9.55
C THR A 127 -20.28 7.88 10.16
N LYS A 128 -20.92 7.19 11.11
CA LYS A 128 -22.08 7.71 11.87
C LYS A 128 -21.73 8.99 12.63
N ASN A 129 -20.53 9.05 13.20
CA ASN A 129 -19.99 10.21 13.90
C ASN A 129 -19.46 11.31 12.95
N LYS A 130 -19.57 11.11 11.62
CA LYS A 130 -19.01 11.98 10.58
C LYS A 130 -17.49 12.20 10.71
N SER A 131 -16.79 11.22 11.27
CA SER A 131 -15.33 11.17 11.41
C SER A 131 -14.73 10.60 10.12
N PHE A 132 -14.30 11.49 9.23
CA PHE A 132 -13.72 11.12 7.94
C PHE A 132 -12.31 11.69 7.78
N LEU A 133 -11.43 10.94 7.10
CA LEU A 133 -10.11 11.43 6.68
C LEU A 133 -10.24 12.46 5.55
N VAL A 134 -11.15 12.18 4.62
CA VAL A 134 -11.50 13.06 3.50
C VAL A 134 -13.01 13.01 3.24
N PRO A 135 -13.62 14.03 2.63
CA PRO A 135 -15.04 14.00 2.29
C PRO A 135 -15.42 12.74 1.48
N PRO A 136 -16.58 12.13 1.74
CA PRO A 136 -17.06 10.99 0.97
C PRO A 136 -17.12 11.30 -0.52
N ARG A 137 -16.87 10.30 -1.38
CA ARG A 137 -16.96 10.47 -2.83
C ARG A 137 -17.92 9.47 -3.43
N THR A 138 -18.65 9.93 -4.44
CA THR A 138 -19.68 9.15 -5.13
C THR A 138 -19.44 9.16 -6.63
N PHE A 139 -19.42 7.99 -7.25
CA PHE A 139 -19.55 7.86 -8.70
C PHE A 139 -20.99 7.52 -9.07
N ARG A 140 -21.51 8.18 -10.11
CA ARG A 140 -22.88 8.01 -10.58
C ARG A 140 -22.94 7.92 -12.10
N GLN A 141 -23.69 6.95 -12.59
CA GLN A 141 -24.08 6.82 -13.99
C GLN A 141 -25.59 6.56 -14.07
N GLY A 142 -26.28 7.17 -15.03
CA GLY A 142 -27.71 6.98 -15.25
C GLY A 142 -28.62 7.54 -14.13
N ASP A 143 -29.87 7.06 -14.13
CA ASP A 143 -30.93 7.48 -13.21
C ASP A 143 -31.37 6.29 -12.35
N ILE A 144 -30.67 6.10 -11.22
CA ILE A 144 -30.86 4.93 -10.37
C ILE A 144 -32.27 4.88 -9.75
N GLU A 145 -32.84 6.03 -9.39
CA GLU A 145 -34.16 6.11 -8.76
C GLU A 145 -35.27 5.59 -9.70
N LYS A 146 -35.17 5.90 -10.99
CA LYS A 146 -36.10 5.36 -12.00
C LYS A 146 -35.76 3.94 -12.45
N ALA A 147 -34.52 3.49 -12.24
CA ALA A 147 -34.08 2.19 -12.73
C ALA A 147 -34.72 1.02 -11.98
N TRP A 148 -35.02 1.19 -10.69
CA TRP A 148 -35.59 0.13 -9.85
C TRP A 148 -36.93 -0.40 -10.35
N SER A 149 -37.79 0.44 -10.92
CA SER A 149 -39.09 0.01 -11.48
C SER A 149 -38.96 -0.89 -12.72
N ARG A 150 -37.79 -0.95 -13.33
CA ARG A 150 -37.47 -1.83 -14.47
C ARG A 150 -36.83 -3.15 -14.03
N CYS A 151 -36.57 -3.33 -12.73
CA CYS A 151 -35.96 -4.54 -12.19
C CYS A 151 -37.07 -5.53 -11.82
N GLU A 152 -36.92 -6.78 -12.26
CA GLU A 152 -37.76 -7.90 -11.79
C GLU A 152 -37.26 -8.39 -10.43
N HIS A 153 -35.94 -8.47 -10.28
CA HIS A 153 -35.29 -8.95 -9.06
C HIS A 153 -34.50 -7.80 -8.44
N ILE A 154 -34.83 -7.45 -7.20
CA ILE A 154 -34.09 -6.46 -6.40
C ILE A 154 -33.59 -7.15 -5.15
N ILE A 155 -32.27 -7.27 -5.03
CA ILE A 155 -31.60 -7.97 -3.93
C ILE A 155 -30.81 -6.95 -3.13
N LYS A 156 -31.02 -6.95 -1.82
CA LYS A 156 -30.27 -6.14 -0.84
C LYS A 156 -29.38 -7.05 -0.01
N GLY A 157 -28.23 -6.54 0.39
CA GLY A 157 -27.33 -7.26 1.28
C GLY A 157 -26.24 -6.38 1.85
N SER A 158 -25.43 -6.99 2.70
CA SER A 158 -24.21 -6.42 3.26
C SER A 158 -23.10 -7.45 3.22
N ALA A 159 -21.86 -6.97 3.29
CA ALA A 159 -20.68 -7.81 3.34
C ALA A 159 -19.58 -7.12 4.15
N SER A 160 -18.49 -7.84 4.41
CA SER A 160 -17.26 -7.26 4.92
C SER A 160 -16.05 -7.96 4.31
N SER A 161 -14.94 -7.24 4.22
CA SER A 161 -13.62 -7.78 3.88
C SER A 161 -12.62 -7.31 4.92
N ALA A 162 -11.84 -8.25 5.45
CA ALA A 162 -10.81 -7.96 6.44
C ALA A 162 -9.62 -7.24 5.80
N GLY A 163 -8.79 -6.62 6.64
CA GLY A 163 -7.50 -6.09 6.24
C GLY A 163 -6.51 -7.21 5.91
N GLN A 164 -5.34 -6.82 5.39
CA GLN A 164 -4.28 -7.75 5.00
C GLN A 164 -2.91 -7.13 5.27
N GLU A 165 -2.05 -7.89 5.92
CA GLU A 165 -0.65 -7.56 6.14
C GLU A 165 0.22 -7.92 4.94
N HIS A 166 1.19 -7.07 4.59
CA HIS A 166 2.04 -7.26 3.40
C HIS A 166 2.97 -8.45 3.53
N LEU A 167 3.50 -8.68 4.74
CA LEU A 167 4.48 -9.72 5.04
C LEU A 167 5.63 -9.78 4.01
N TYR A 168 6.13 -8.62 3.57
CA TYR A 168 7.45 -8.52 2.93
C TYR A 168 8.48 -9.19 3.84
N LEU A 169 9.40 -10.00 3.31
CA LEU A 169 10.31 -10.80 4.13
C LEU A 169 11.33 -9.93 4.86
N GLU A 170 11.90 -8.95 4.18
CA GLU A 170 12.71 -7.88 4.78
C GLU A 170 11.77 -6.85 5.40
N THR A 171 11.82 -6.65 6.72
CA THR A 171 11.04 -5.63 7.44
C THR A 171 11.38 -4.21 7.01
N GLN A 172 10.67 -3.23 7.55
CA GLN A 172 11.04 -1.82 7.41
C GLN A 172 12.44 -1.57 7.99
N GLY A 173 13.20 -0.73 7.29
CA GLY A 173 14.48 -0.29 7.80
C GLY A 173 15.15 0.80 6.97
N ALA A 174 16.05 1.51 7.62
CA ALA A 174 16.86 2.56 7.02
C ALA A 174 18.21 2.70 7.74
N TYR A 175 19.20 3.18 7.00
CA TYR A 175 20.53 3.47 7.51
C TYR A 175 20.99 4.84 7.01
N ALA A 176 21.07 5.82 7.91
CA ALA A 176 21.42 7.19 7.61
C ALA A 176 22.86 7.50 8.03
N LEU A 177 23.63 8.11 7.13
CA LEU A 177 25.05 8.43 7.28
C LEU A 177 25.26 9.95 7.20
N PRO A 178 26.10 10.53 8.07
CA PRO A 178 26.60 11.88 7.84
C PRO A 178 27.50 11.87 6.59
N SER A 179 27.39 12.91 5.77
CA SER A 179 28.18 13.14 4.57
C SER A 179 28.81 14.53 4.62
N GLU A 180 29.71 14.82 3.68
CA GLU A 180 30.43 16.09 3.63
C GLU A 180 29.47 17.29 3.57
N ASN A 181 29.92 18.44 4.09
CA ASN A 181 29.17 19.71 4.08
C ASN A 181 27.82 19.64 4.84
N GLY A 182 27.71 18.72 5.80
CA GLY A 182 26.48 18.51 6.58
C GLY A 182 25.36 17.88 5.77
N ASN A 183 25.68 17.16 4.68
CA ASN A 183 24.70 16.38 3.94
C ASN A 183 24.40 15.06 4.66
N ILE A 184 23.29 14.42 4.31
CA ILE A 184 22.91 13.11 4.83
C ILE A 184 22.66 12.17 3.66
N LYS A 185 23.31 11.01 3.69
CA LYS A 185 23.02 9.90 2.78
C LYS A 185 22.19 8.85 3.51
N ILE A 186 21.11 8.42 2.90
CA ILE A 186 20.16 7.47 3.48
C ILE A 186 20.09 6.25 2.56
N PHE A 187 20.43 5.10 3.10
CA PHE A 187 19.98 3.83 2.51
C PHE A 187 18.61 3.52 3.09
N SER A 188 17.60 3.29 2.24
CA SER A 188 16.23 3.05 2.71
C SER A 188 15.60 1.87 1.98
N SER A 189 14.91 1.01 2.73
CA SER A 189 14.06 -0.02 2.16
C SER A 189 12.70 0.58 1.81
N THR A 190 12.66 1.37 0.73
CA THR A 190 11.48 2.15 0.30
C THR A 190 11.21 1.99 -1.19
N GLN A 191 9.93 2.04 -1.57
CA GLN A 191 9.48 2.18 -2.96
C GLN A 191 9.46 3.65 -3.41
N GLY A 192 9.39 4.60 -2.48
CA GLY A 192 9.22 6.04 -2.73
C GLY A 192 10.42 6.88 -2.24
N PRO A 193 11.61 6.78 -2.87
CA PRO A 193 12.79 7.51 -2.42
C PRO A 193 12.63 9.04 -2.43
N THR A 194 11.83 9.57 -3.36
CA THR A 194 11.49 11.00 -3.40
C THR A 194 10.65 11.42 -2.19
N ALA A 195 9.71 10.59 -1.73
CA ALA A 195 8.91 10.86 -0.53
C ALA A 195 9.81 10.90 0.72
N VAL A 196 10.71 9.92 0.85
CA VAL A 196 11.72 9.89 1.92
C VAL A 196 12.57 11.15 1.92
N GLN A 197 13.09 11.55 0.76
CA GLN A 197 13.93 12.74 0.62
C GLN A 197 13.17 14.01 1.04
N LYS A 198 11.94 14.19 0.52
CA LYS A 198 11.11 15.36 0.77
C LYS A 198 10.70 15.49 2.24
N ILE A 199 10.28 14.39 2.86
CA ILE A 199 9.79 14.41 4.24
C ILE A 199 10.97 14.55 5.22
N THR A 200 12.11 13.90 4.94
CA THR A 200 13.33 14.12 5.73
C THR A 200 13.75 15.58 5.69
N ALA A 201 13.70 16.21 4.50
CA ALA A 201 14.00 17.63 4.35
C ALA A 201 13.10 18.51 5.23
N ARG A 202 11.79 18.24 5.24
CA ARG A 202 10.81 18.95 6.08
C ARG A 202 11.09 18.79 7.57
N VAL A 203 11.28 17.57 8.05
CA VAL A 203 11.52 17.30 9.49
C VAL A 203 12.84 17.90 9.96
N LEU A 204 13.88 17.85 9.13
CA LEU A 204 15.20 18.40 9.49
C LEU A 204 15.31 19.93 9.28
N GLY A 205 14.33 20.57 8.65
CA GLY A 205 14.48 21.95 8.18
C GLY A 205 15.59 22.10 7.13
N TYR A 206 15.87 21.03 6.38
CA TYR A 206 16.89 20.98 5.34
C TYR A 206 16.30 21.25 3.95
N PRO A 207 17.07 21.81 3.01
CA PRO A 207 16.71 21.73 1.61
C PRO A 207 16.95 20.30 1.06
N MET A 208 16.07 19.82 0.18
CA MET A 208 16.12 18.44 -0.35
C MET A 208 17.47 18.06 -0.98
N HIS A 209 18.21 19.01 -1.55
CA HIS A 209 19.50 18.76 -2.19
C HIS A 209 20.62 18.38 -1.21
N LYS A 210 20.42 18.53 0.10
CA LYS A 210 21.34 18.04 1.15
C LYS A 210 21.09 16.58 1.53
N ILE A 211 20.03 15.97 0.99
CA ILE A 211 19.60 14.62 1.33
C ILE A 211 19.70 13.74 0.08
N GLU A 212 20.51 12.69 0.17
CA GLU A 212 20.60 11.63 -0.83
C GLU A 212 19.85 10.41 -0.30
N VAL A 213 18.95 9.82 -1.11
CA VAL A 213 18.33 8.53 -0.80
C VAL A 213 18.79 7.53 -1.86
N ASP A 214 19.31 6.40 -1.39
CA ASP A 214 19.88 5.33 -2.21
C ASP A 214 19.19 4.00 -1.89
N VAL A 215 18.57 3.39 -2.90
CA VAL A 215 17.80 2.16 -2.76
C VAL A 215 18.40 1.10 -3.69
N ASN A 216 18.98 0.06 -3.09
CA ASN A 216 19.62 -1.02 -3.85
C ASN A 216 18.58 -2.01 -4.39
N ARG A 217 17.82 -2.62 -3.47
CA ARG A 217 16.72 -3.56 -3.71
C ARG A 217 15.92 -3.74 -2.42
N LEU A 218 14.71 -4.29 -2.52
CA LEU A 218 13.85 -4.62 -1.39
C LEU A 218 13.61 -6.13 -1.30
N GLY A 219 13.52 -6.66 -0.08
CA GLY A 219 13.04 -8.02 0.20
C GLY A 219 11.51 -8.11 0.21
N GLY A 220 10.87 -7.56 -0.83
CA GLY A 220 9.43 -7.35 -0.94
C GLY A 220 8.98 -5.98 -0.43
N GLY A 221 7.84 -5.50 -0.95
CA GLY A 221 7.24 -4.23 -0.55
C GLY A 221 5.72 -4.24 -0.64
N PHE A 222 5.18 -4.64 -1.81
CA PHE A 222 3.74 -4.85 -2.02
C PHE A 222 2.84 -3.64 -1.75
N GLY A 223 3.39 -2.43 -1.72
CA GLY A 223 2.71 -1.18 -1.34
C GLY A 223 3.06 -0.70 0.07
N GLY A 224 3.38 -1.61 0.99
CA GLY A 224 3.68 -1.28 2.39
C GLY A 224 5.01 -0.56 2.60
N LYS A 225 5.80 -0.36 1.54
CA LYS A 225 7.03 0.44 1.54
C LYS A 225 6.93 1.67 0.64
N GLU A 226 5.73 2.03 0.19
CA GLU A 226 5.47 3.24 -0.60
C GLU A 226 5.63 4.48 0.28
N ASP A 227 4.68 4.77 1.16
CA ASP A 227 4.76 5.87 2.11
C ASP A 227 5.26 5.42 3.49
N GLN A 228 4.84 4.23 3.93
CA GLN A 228 5.11 3.69 5.28
C GLN A 228 6.57 3.35 5.58
N ALA A 229 7.46 3.38 4.59
CA ALA A 229 8.91 3.28 4.81
C ALA A 229 9.53 4.61 5.30
N THR A 230 8.84 5.73 5.10
CA THR A 230 9.34 7.07 5.34
C THR A 230 9.66 7.38 6.81
N PRO A 231 8.80 7.04 7.79
CA PRO A 231 9.03 7.44 9.19
C PRO A 231 10.38 6.94 9.71
N TRP A 232 10.77 5.72 9.35
CA TRP A 232 12.01 5.09 9.83
C TRP A 232 13.25 5.73 9.22
N ALA A 233 13.21 6.07 7.94
CA ALA A 233 14.28 6.81 7.27
C ALA A 233 14.44 8.23 7.84
N VAL A 234 13.32 8.88 8.15
CA VAL A 234 13.30 10.22 8.76
C VAL A 234 13.85 10.17 10.19
N MET A 235 13.43 9.19 11.01
CA MET A 235 13.94 8.97 12.37
C MET A 235 15.44 8.68 12.37
N ALA A 236 15.91 7.81 11.48
CA ALA A 236 17.35 7.53 11.33
C ALA A 236 18.10 8.82 10.98
N SER A 237 17.60 9.60 10.02
CA SER A 237 18.22 10.85 9.60
C SER A 237 18.20 11.93 10.69
N LEU A 238 17.14 12.02 11.48
CA LEU A 238 17.07 12.90 12.66
C LEU A 238 18.10 12.49 13.72
N GLY A 239 18.22 11.19 14.00
CA GLY A 239 19.29 10.69 14.87
C GLY A 239 20.68 11.03 14.36
N THR A 240 20.93 10.86 13.05
CA THR A 240 22.19 11.23 12.40
C THR A 240 22.46 12.73 12.50
N PHE A 241 21.46 13.56 12.22
CA PHE A 241 21.54 15.01 12.32
C PHE A 241 21.91 15.47 13.74
N LEU A 242 21.29 14.87 14.76
CA LEU A 242 21.47 15.24 16.16
C LEU A 242 22.77 14.74 16.79
N THR A 243 23.39 13.69 16.23
CA THR A 243 24.57 13.03 16.81
C THR A 243 25.82 13.11 15.96
N ASN A 244 25.67 13.50 14.69
CA ASN A 244 26.71 13.42 13.66
C ASN A 244 27.36 12.02 13.56
N LYS A 245 26.57 10.97 13.86
CA LYS A 245 26.94 9.56 13.73
C LYS A 245 25.99 8.87 12.78
N ALA A 246 26.44 7.76 12.20
CA ALA A 246 25.55 6.89 11.44
C ALA A 246 24.45 6.31 12.36
N VAL A 247 23.21 6.23 11.87
CA VAL A 247 22.08 5.67 12.62
C VAL A 247 21.35 4.63 11.77
N LYS A 248 21.24 3.41 12.29
CA LYS A 248 20.54 2.29 11.67
C LYS A 248 19.27 1.96 12.45
N ILE A 249 18.17 1.78 11.73
CA ILE A 249 16.88 1.35 12.28
C ILE A 249 16.41 0.17 11.44
N ILE A 250 16.27 -1.00 12.07
CA ILE A 250 15.66 -2.18 11.48
C ILE A 250 14.53 -2.62 12.43
N LEU A 251 13.29 -2.67 11.94
CA LEU A 251 12.17 -3.06 12.78
C LEU A 251 12.14 -4.57 12.99
N PRO A 252 12.03 -5.05 14.25
CA PRO A 252 11.62 -6.41 14.51
C PRO A 252 10.22 -6.68 13.94
N ARG A 253 9.97 -7.90 13.45
CA ARG A 253 8.69 -8.24 12.81
C ARG A 253 7.46 -7.87 13.65
N HIS A 254 7.47 -8.13 14.95
CA HIS A 254 6.32 -7.85 15.80
C HIS A 254 6.03 -6.35 15.94
N ILE A 255 7.06 -5.50 15.84
CA ILE A 255 6.89 -4.04 15.81
C ILE A 255 6.40 -3.60 14.43
N ASP A 256 7.02 -4.08 13.36
CA ASP A 256 6.63 -3.81 11.97
C ASP A 256 5.12 -4.06 11.74
N LEU A 257 4.62 -5.21 12.20
CA LEU A 257 3.19 -5.58 12.18
C LEU A 257 2.29 -4.68 13.04
N LEU A 258 2.83 -4.11 14.11
CA LEU A 258 2.07 -3.24 15.02
C LEU A 258 1.92 -1.84 14.45
N VAL A 259 3.00 -1.28 13.91
CA VAL A 259 3.12 0.16 13.63
C VAL A 259 2.84 0.53 12.19
N THR A 260 3.02 -0.38 11.23
CA THR A 260 2.84 -0.06 9.81
C THR A 260 1.39 -0.24 9.35
N GLY A 261 0.99 0.62 8.42
CA GLY A 261 -0.28 0.53 7.71
C GLY A 261 -0.43 -0.74 6.89
N LYS A 262 -1.67 -1.22 6.77
CA LYS A 262 -2.03 -2.47 6.08
C LYS A 262 -3.00 -2.20 4.93
N ARG A 263 -3.49 -3.24 4.25
CA ARG A 263 -4.65 -3.12 3.37
C ARG A 263 -5.87 -2.70 4.19
N HIS A 264 -6.58 -1.68 3.71
CA HIS A 264 -7.87 -1.23 4.25
C HIS A 264 -8.90 -2.37 4.34
N PRO A 265 -9.42 -2.67 5.54
CA PRO A 265 -10.68 -3.38 5.72
C PRO A 265 -11.86 -2.55 5.21
N TYR A 266 -12.89 -3.22 4.70
CA TYR A 266 -14.13 -2.59 4.27
C TYR A 266 -15.33 -3.29 4.88
N GLU A 267 -16.34 -2.49 5.22
CA GLU A 267 -17.71 -2.95 5.36
C GLU A 267 -18.54 -2.39 4.20
N TYR A 268 -19.58 -3.11 3.80
CA TYR A 268 -20.35 -2.76 2.61
C TYR A 268 -21.84 -2.92 2.83
N ASP A 269 -22.62 -2.07 2.19
CA ASP A 269 -24.05 -2.28 1.92
C ASP A 269 -24.29 -2.18 0.42
N PHE A 270 -25.16 -3.02 -0.13
CA PHE A 270 -25.46 -3.01 -1.55
C PHE A 270 -26.94 -3.30 -1.86
N THR A 271 -27.38 -2.79 -3.01
CA THR A 271 -28.61 -3.19 -3.69
C THR A 271 -28.28 -3.45 -5.16
N ILE A 272 -28.65 -4.63 -5.68
CA ILE A 272 -28.50 -4.98 -7.10
C ILE A 272 -29.86 -5.31 -7.70
N GLY A 273 -30.13 -4.74 -8.88
CA GLY A 273 -31.37 -4.88 -9.62
C GLY A 273 -31.14 -5.56 -10.96
N LEU A 274 -31.87 -6.65 -11.24
CA LEU A 274 -31.79 -7.40 -12.50
C LEU A 274 -33.16 -7.48 -13.18
N ASP A 275 -33.17 -7.54 -14.51
CA ASP A 275 -34.37 -7.85 -15.28
C ASP A 275 -34.61 -9.38 -15.40
N ARG A 276 -35.72 -9.77 -16.03
CA ARG A 276 -36.07 -11.18 -16.32
C ARG A 276 -35.02 -11.92 -17.17
N SER A 277 -34.23 -11.18 -17.93
CA SER A 277 -33.15 -11.72 -18.76
C SER A 277 -31.83 -11.85 -17.99
N LEU A 278 -31.81 -11.55 -16.69
CA LEU A 278 -30.63 -11.51 -15.83
C LEU A 278 -29.59 -10.46 -16.24
N LYS A 279 -30.02 -9.41 -16.95
CA LYS A 279 -29.21 -8.21 -17.17
C LYS A 279 -29.26 -7.35 -15.92
N ILE A 280 -28.12 -6.86 -15.47
CA ILE A 280 -28.03 -5.96 -14.32
C ILE A 280 -28.44 -4.56 -14.82
N ILE A 281 -29.52 -4.04 -14.24
CA ILE A 281 -30.09 -2.74 -14.61
C ILE A 281 -29.63 -1.65 -13.66
N ALA A 282 -29.47 -1.97 -12.37
CA ALA A 282 -29.11 -1.03 -11.34
C ALA A 282 -28.16 -1.64 -10.30
N PHE A 283 -27.18 -0.85 -9.87
CA PHE A 283 -26.32 -1.21 -8.74
C PHE A 283 -26.07 0.01 -7.86
N GLU A 284 -26.41 -0.13 -6.58
CA GLU A 284 -26.14 0.86 -5.54
C GLU A 284 -25.29 0.24 -4.45
N ALA A 285 -24.26 0.95 -3.99
CA ALA A 285 -23.44 0.48 -2.88
C ALA A 285 -22.78 1.59 -2.07
N ASP A 286 -22.73 1.35 -0.77
CA ASP A 286 -21.94 2.12 0.19
C ASP A 286 -20.74 1.29 0.66
N TYR A 287 -19.56 1.93 0.66
CA TYR A 287 -18.29 1.33 1.01
C TYR A 287 -17.71 2.07 2.22
N PHE A 288 -17.63 1.41 3.36
CA PHE A 288 -17.06 1.97 4.59
C PHE A 288 -15.59 1.53 4.69
N GLN A 289 -14.70 2.32 4.10
CA GLN A 289 -13.25 2.10 4.14
C GLN A 289 -12.72 2.47 5.53
N ASN A 290 -12.07 1.54 6.23
CA ASN A 290 -11.38 1.86 7.47
C ASN A 290 -9.98 2.42 7.17
N GLY A 291 -9.83 3.75 7.22
CA GLY A 291 -8.60 4.45 6.87
C GLY A 291 -7.54 4.48 7.96
N GLY A 292 -7.92 4.27 9.23
CA GLY A 292 -7.02 4.47 10.36
C GLY A 292 -6.96 5.93 10.81
N ALA A 293 -5.89 6.27 11.52
CA ALA A 293 -5.76 7.53 12.25
C ALA A 293 -5.38 8.75 11.39
N ALA A 294 -4.72 8.52 10.26
CA ALA A 294 -4.24 9.57 9.35
C ALA A 294 -4.49 9.17 7.89
N THR A 295 -4.34 10.13 6.99
CA THR A 295 -4.80 9.99 5.62
C THR A 295 -3.99 8.97 4.81
N ASP A 296 -2.66 9.02 4.89
CA ASP A 296 -1.74 8.25 4.02
C ASP A 296 -2.26 8.24 2.56
N LEU A 297 -2.35 7.07 1.93
CA LEU A 297 -2.84 6.87 0.56
C LEU A 297 -4.35 6.54 0.51
N SER A 298 -5.07 6.61 1.63
CA SER A 298 -6.51 6.31 1.72
C SER A 298 -7.37 7.05 0.66
N PRO A 299 -7.15 8.34 0.35
CA PRO A 299 -7.94 9.06 -0.66
C PRO A 299 -7.77 8.51 -2.07
N ALA A 300 -6.55 8.11 -2.45
CA ALA A 300 -6.29 7.54 -3.76
C ALA A 300 -6.83 6.10 -3.86
N ILE A 301 -6.75 5.33 -2.78
CA ILE A 301 -7.32 3.98 -2.67
C ILE A 301 -8.86 4.03 -2.75
N LEU A 302 -9.46 5.05 -2.15
CA LEU A 302 -10.88 5.33 -2.23
C LEU A 302 -11.33 5.58 -3.68
N GLU A 303 -10.63 6.45 -4.42
CA GLU A 303 -10.92 6.67 -5.84
C GLU A 303 -10.77 5.38 -6.65
N ARG A 304 -9.70 4.64 -6.41
CA ARG A 304 -9.46 3.39 -7.12
C ARG A 304 -10.51 2.33 -6.82
N THR A 305 -11.07 2.31 -5.61
CA THR A 305 -12.26 1.50 -5.30
C THR A 305 -13.41 1.88 -6.22
N LEU A 306 -13.74 3.18 -6.32
CA LEU A 306 -14.82 3.71 -7.16
C LEU A 306 -14.63 3.39 -8.65
N PHE A 307 -13.39 3.42 -9.15
CA PHE A 307 -13.08 3.02 -10.53
C PHE A 307 -13.35 1.53 -10.82
N HIS A 308 -13.50 0.67 -9.81
CA HIS A 308 -13.61 -0.78 -9.99
C HIS A 308 -14.91 -1.38 -9.40
N ILE A 309 -15.88 -0.56 -8.99
CA ILE A 309 -17.15 -1.02 -8.38
C ILE A 309 -18.04 -1.84 -9.32
N THR A 310 -17.81 -1.76 -10.63
CA THR A 310 -18.52 -2.59 -11.63
C THR A 310 -17.68 -3.72 -12.18
N ASN A 311 -16.43 -3.87 -11.74
CA ASN A 311 -15.47 -4.86 -12.24
C ASN A 311 -15.46 -4.90 -13.79
N ALA A 312 -15.80 -6.03 -14.40
CA ALA A 312 -15.81 -6.23 -15.84
C ALA A 312 -17.22 -6.15 -16.47
N TYR A 313 -18.19 -5.57 -15.75
CA TYR A 313 -19.60 -5.57 -16.15
C TYR A 313 -20.10 -4.19 -16.58
N TYR A 314 -20.93 -4.17 -17.61
CA TYR A 314 -21.72 -3.00 -17.95
C TYR A 314 -22.98 -2.94 -17.08
N ILE A 315 -23.19 -1.81 -16.42
CA ILE A 315 -24.39 -1.53 -15.62
C ILE A 315 -24.86 -0.10 -15.95
N PRO A 316 -26.06 0.07 -16.51
CA PRO A 316 -26.49 1.36 -17.04
C PRO A 316 -26.82 2.39 -15.95
N ASN A 317 -27.13 1.95 -14.73
CA ASN A 317 -27.46 2.84 -13.61
C ASN A 317 -26.68 2.43 -12.36
N VAL A 318 -25.72 3.26 -11.96
CA VAL A 318 -24.81 2.98 -10.85
C VAL A 318 -24.76 4.17 -9.89
N ARG A 319 -24.76 3.89 -8.58
CA ARG A 319 -24.40 4.84 -7.52
C ARG A 319 -23.50 4.12 -6.52
N GLY A 320 -22.21 4.45 -6.51
CA GLY A 320 -21.27 3.93 -5.53
C GLY A 320 -20.72 5.07 -4.68
N THR A 321 -20.83 4.99 -3.36
CA THR A 321 -20.27 5.97 -2.43
C THR A 321 -19.24 5.31 -1.53
N VAL A 322 -18.05 5.90 -1.40
CA VAL A 322 -17.05 5.44 -0.44
C VAL A 322 -16.86 6.50 0.65
N TYR A 323 -16.88 6.03 1.90
CA TYR A 323 -16.60 6.78 3.11
C TYR A 323 -15.22 6.39 3.62
N SER A 324 -14.27 7.34 3.62
CA SER A 324 -12.94 7.12 4.21
C SER A 324 -12.98 7.43 5.70
N ALA A 325 -13.31 6.43 6.51
CA ALA A 325 -13.54 6.60 7.94
C ALA A 325 -12.22 6.78 8.71
N LYS A 326 -12.16 7.84 9.54
CA LYS A 326 -11.05 8.06 10.48
C LYS A 326 -11.31 7.30 11.77
N THR A 327 -10.41 6.39 12.11
CA THR A 327 -10.50 5.48 13.26
C THR A 327 -9.22 5.53 14.10
N ASN A 328 -9.23 4.95 15.29
CA ASN A 328 -8.08 4.86 16.19
C ASN A 328 -7.22 3.61 15.95
N LEU A 329 -6.92 3.33 14.67
CA LEU A 329 -6.07 2.24 14.20
C LEU A 329 -4.89 2.81 13.42
N PRO A 330 -3.77 2.06 13.26
CA PRO A 330 -2.67 2.48 12.40
C PRO A 330 -3.18 2.93 11.01
N PRO A 331 -2.67 4.05 10.46
CA PRO A 331 -3.07 4.54 9.13
C PRO A 331 -2.89 3.45 8.08
N ASN A 332 -3.96 2.98 7.45
CA ASN A 332 -3.85 1.96 6.41
C ASN A 332 -3.27 2.57 5.13
N THR A 333 -2.59 1.74 4.34
CA THR A 333 -1.77 2.19 3.22
C THR A 333 -2.01 1.38 1.94
N ALA A 334 -1.21 1.64 0.92
CA ALA A 334 -1.15 0.86 -0.30
C ALA A 334 -0.91 -0.63 -0.02
N PHE A 335 -1.74 -1.48 -0.60
CA PHE A 335 -1.44 -2.90 -0.80
C PHE A 335 -1.73 -3.22 -2.26
N ARG A 336 -0.89 -4.03 -2.92
CA ARG A 336 -1.10 -4.58 -4.27
C ARG A 336 -2.59 -4.77 -4.63
N GLY A 337 -3.04 -4.03 -5.64
CA GLY A 337 -4.43 -3.89 -6.05
C GLY A 337 -5.04 -2.53 -5.71
N PHE A 338 -4.63 -1.91 -4.60
CA PHE A 338 -4.88 -0.51 -4.25
C PHE A 338 -6.37 -0.14 -4.23
N GLY A 339 -7.19 -0.84 -3.46
CA GLY A 339 -8.65 -0.60 -3.35
C GLY A 339 -9.49 -1.30 -4.43
N ALA A 340 -8.90 -1.62 -5.59
CA ALA A 340 -9.63 -2.33 -6.64
C ALA A 340 -10.12 -3.73 -6.20
N PRO A 341 -9.34 -4.56 -5.46
CA PRO A 341 -9.85 -5.82 -4.94
C PRO A 341 -11.08 -5.64 -4.06
N GLN A 342 -11.11 -4.61 -3.21
CA GLN A 342 -12.24 -4.32 -2.34
C GLN A 342 -13.47 -3.84 -3.12
N GLY A 343 -13.28 -3.06 -4.19
CA GLY A 343 -14.36 -2.65 -5.10
C GLY A 343 -14.96 -3.84 -5.87
N MET A 344 -14.11 -4.66 -6.48
CA MET A 344 -14.55 -5.84 -7.25
C MET A 344 -15.19 -6.92 -6.35
N PHE A 345 -14.68 -7.10 -5.14
CA PHE A 345 -15.22 -8.08 -4.18
C PHE A 345 -16.71 -7.86 -3.90
N LEU A 346 -17.15 -6.61 -3.71
CA LEU A 346 -18.57 -6.33 -3.45
C LEU A 346 -19.44 -6.65 -4.67
N MET A 347 -19.00 -6.30 -5.87
CA MET A 347 -19.74 -6.61 -7.10
C MET A 347 -19.92 -8.13 -7.28
N GLU A 348 -18.86 -8.91 -7.10
CA GLU A 348 -18.95 -10.38 -7.18
C GLU A 348 -19.83 -10.96 -6.07
N THR A 349 -19.77 -10.40 -4.86
CA THR A 349 -20.63 -10.79 -3.74
C THR A 349 -22.10 -10.50 -4.04
N ALA A 350 -22.40 -9.34 -4.64
CA ALA A 350 -23.75 -8.96 -5.03
C ALA A 350 -24.30 -9.88 -6.13
N ILE A 351 -23.48 -10.22 -7.13
CA ILE A 351 -23.85 -11.17 -8.18
C ILE A 351 -24.08 -12.56 -7.59
N ALA A 352 -23.20 -13.04 -6.72
CA ALA A 352 -23.35 -14.33 -6.06
C ALA A 352 -24.65 -14.39 -5.24
N LYS A 353 -24.97 -13.33 -4.48
CA LYS A 353 -26.21 -13.25 -3.70
C LYS A 353 -27.45 -13.19 -4.59
N ALA A 354 -27.41 -12.42 -5.68
CA ALA A 354 -28.50 -12.38 -6.65
C ALA A 354 -28.74 -13.75 -7.29
N ALA A 355 -27.66 -14.45 -7.68
CA ALA A 355 -27.71 -15.78 -8.26
C ALA A 355 -28.34 -16.80 -7.30
N GLU A 356 -27.95 -16.77 -6.02
CA GLU A 356 -28.53 -17.60 -4.96
C GLU A 356 -30.04 -17.38 -4.82
N VAL A 357 -30.48 -16.12 -4.76
CA VAL A 357 -31.90 -15.76 -4.59
C VAL A 357 -32.74 -16.14 -5.81
N ILE A 358 -32.20 -15.97 -7.02
CA ILE A 358 -32.92 -16.27 -8.27
C ILE A 358 -32.90 -17.77 -8.58
N GLY A 359 -31.95 -18.53 -8.02
CA GLY A 359 -31.78 -19.96 -8.29
C GLY A 359 -31.03 -20.24 -9.59
N VAL A 360 -30.03 -19.42 -9.92
CA VAL A 360 -29.15 -19.59 -11.09
C VAL A 360 -27.69 -19.63 -10.67
N ARG A 361 -26.80 -20.07 -11.57
CA ARG A 361 -25.36 -20.02 -11.34
C ARG A 361 -24.82 -18.59 -11.55
N PRO A 362 -23.88 -18.07 -10.72
CA PRO A 362 -23.34 -16.72 -10.85
C PRO A 362 -22.79 -16.38 -12.24
N GLU A 363 -22.09 -17.31 -12.86
CA GLU A 363 -21.47 -17.20 -14.18
C GLU A 363 -22.47 -16.91 -15.31
N VAL A 364 -23.74 -17.29 -15.13
CA VAL A 364 -24.81 -16.95 -16.08
C VAL A 364 -25.07 -15.44 -16.06
N ILE A 365 -25.09 -14.83 -14.87
CA ILE A 365 -25.24 -13.39 -14.70
C ILE A 365 -23.96 -12.69 -15.19
N GLN A 366 -22.77 -13.16 -14.77
CA GLN A 366 -21.50 -12.57 -15.16
C GLN A 366 -21.33 -12.52 -16.69
N LYS A 367 -21.48 -13.66 -17.38
CA LYS A 367 -21.31 -13.77 -18.84
C LYS A 367 -22.27 -12.85 -19.60
N LYS A 368 -23.51 -12.72 -19.15
CA LYS A 368 -24.51 -11.83 -19.77
C LYS A 368 -24.15 -10.36 -19.62
N ASN A 369 -23.43 -9.97 -18.58
CA ASN A 369 -23.20 -8.56 -18.25
C ASN A 369 -21.77 -8.08 -18.54
N LEU A 370 -20.88 -8.92 -19.08
CA LEU A 370 -19.53 -8.51 -19.51
C LEU A 370 -19.60 -7.27 -20.42
N ILE A 371 -18.76 -6.27 -20.09
CA ILE A 371 -18.67 -4.99 -20.81
C ILE A 371 -18.09 -5.17 -22.23
N ARG A 372 -18.56 -4.34 -23.17
CA ARG A 372 -18.17 -4.32 -24.58
C ARG A 372 -17.79 -2.90 -25.05
N PRO A 373 -17.06 -2.77 -26.18
CA PRO A 373 -16.84 -1.47 -26.80
C PRO A 373 -18.16 -0.73 -27.07
N GLY A 374 -18.19 0.57 -26.74
CA GLY A 374 -19.38 1.42 -26.82
C GLY A 374 -20.22 1.44 -25.54
N GLU A 375 -20.01 0.49 -24.61
CA GLU A 375 -20.53 0.56 -23.25
C GLU A 375 -19.51 1.27 -22.35
N THR A 376 -19.98 2.04 -21.37
CA THR A 376 -19.11 2.82 -20.49
C THR A 376 -19.16 2.31 -19.06
N PHE A 377 -18.01 2.34 -18.39
CA PHE A 377 -17.90 2.25 -16.93
C PHE A 377 -18.54 3.49 -16.25
N PRO A 378 -18.77 3.46 -14.92
CA PRO A 378 -19.36 4.58 -14.16
C PRO A 378 -18.66 5.93 -14.28
N TYR A 379 -17.41 5.93 -14.74
CA TYR A 379 -16.57 7.11 -14.94
C TYR A 379 -16.45 7.51 -16.42
N GLY A 380 -17.30 6.97 -17.30
CA GLY A 380 -17.46 7.41 -18.69
C GLY A 380 -16.47 6.81 -19.69
N GLN A 381 -15.47 6.05 -19.25
CA GLN A 381 -14.54 5.37 -20.15
C GLN A 381 -15.21 4.13 -20.76
N SER A 382 -15.01 3.91 -22.07
CA SER A 382 -15.33 2.66 -22.77
C SER A 382 -14.05 1.83 -22.94
N PRO A 383 -14.11 0.49 -22.89
CA PRO A 383 -13.01 -0.33 -23.37
C PRO A 383 -12.88 -0.17 -24.90
N ASP A 384 -11.65 -0.20 -25.41
CA ASP A 384 -11.37 -0.16 -26.86
C ASP A 384 -11.69 -1.51 -27.53
N GLU A 385 -11.52 -2.61 -26.78
CA GLU A 385 -11.73 -3.97 -27.24
C GLU A 385 -12.62 -4.77 -26.27
N ASP A 386 -13.26 -5.81 -26.80
CA ASP A 386 -14.09 -6.78 -26.07
C ASP A 386 -13.29 -7.82 -25.28
N ASN A 387 -12.16 -7.42 -24.69
CA ASN A 387 -11.21 -8.33 -24.02
C ASN A 387 -11.83 -9.14 -22.88
N ALA A 388 -12.83 -8.61 -22.17
CA ALA A 388 -13.57 -9.34 -21.15
C ALA A 388 -14.31 -10.56 -21.75
N VAL A 389 -14.92 -10.38 -22.94
CA VAL A 389 -15.63 -11.46 -23.65
C VAL A 389 -14.65 -12.42 -24.30
N LYS A 390 -13.58 -11.92 -24.93
CA LYS A 390 -12.53 -12.75 -25.54
C LYS A 390 -11.87 -13.69 -24.53
N THR A 391 -11.47 -13.16 -23.37
CA THR A 391 -10.81 -13.95 -22.30
C THR A 391 -11.77 -14.98 -21.69
N TRP A 392 -13.03 -14.61 -21.47
CA TRP A 392 -14.06 -15.57 -21.02
C TRP A 392 -14.24 -16.72 -22.01
N ASN A 393 -14.41 -16.41 -23.30
CA ASN A 393 -14.61 -17.43 -24.33
C ASN A 393 -13.37 -18.30 -24.53
N GLN A 394 -12.17 -17.73 -24.39
CA GLN A 394 -10.93 -18.51 -24.42
C GLN A 394 -10.89 -19.51 -23.25
N PHE A 395 -11.18 -19.06 -22.03
CA PHE A 395 -11.23 -19.92 -20.86
C PHE A 395 -12.25 -21.06 -21.03
N ASP A 396 -13.44 -20.75 -21.53
CA ASP A 396 -14.48 -21.77 -21.79
C ASP A 396 -14.05 -22.81 -22.83
N ARG A 397 -13.34 -22.39 -23.89
CA ARG A 397 -12.79 -23.32 -24.89
C ARG A 397 -11.69 -24.22 -24.33
N GLU A 398 -10.81 -23.67 -23.50
CA GLU A 398 -9.65 -24.40 -22.95
C GLU A 398 -10.05 -25.38 -21.83
N PHE A 399 -10.98 -24.98 -20.98
CA PHE A 399 -11.33 -25.72 -19.76
C PHE A 399 -12.71 -26.39 -19.78
N ASN A 400 -13.58 -26.05 -20.74
CA ASN A 400 -14.95 -26.54 -20.86
C ASN A 400 -15.74 -26.38 -19.55
N ILE A 401 -16.25 -25.18 -19.31
CA ILE A 401 -16.90 -24.82 -18.03
C ILE A 401 -18.02 -25.81 -17.72
N SER A 402 -18.88 -26.12 -18.70
CA SER A 402 -20.00 -27.04 -18.51
C SER A 402 -19.59 -28.48 -18.16
N ALA A 403 -18.41 -28.94 -18.60
CA ALA A 403 -17.90 -30.24 -18.19
C ALA A 403 -17.43 -30.24 -16.72
N ILE A 404 -16.79 -29.15 -16.28
CA ILE A 404 -16.38 -28.95 -14.89
C ILE A 404 -17.61 -28.92 -13.97
N GLU A 405 -18.64 -28.16 -14.35
CA GLU A 405 -19.90 -28.03 -13.61
C GLU A 405 -20.57 -29.40 -13.38
N LYS A 406 -20.80 -30.16 -14.46
CA LYS A 406 -21.41 -31.50 -14.39
C LYS A 406 -20.61 -32.45 -13.51
N SER A 407 -19.28 -32.42 -13.61
CA SER A 407 -18.39 -33.25 -12.79
C SER A 407 -18.52 -32.93 -11.30
N ILE A 408 -18.66 -31.65 -10.96
CA ILE A 408 -18.86 -31.19 -9.58
C ILE A 408 -20.23 -31.59 -9.05
N GLU A 409 -21.28 -31.41 -9.84
CA GLU A 409 -22.65 -31.83 -9.48
C GLU A 409 -22.71 -33.33 -9.19
N GLN A 410 -22.19 -34.15 -10.10
CA GLN A 410 -22.12 -35.61 -9.92
C GLN A 410 -21.31 -36.03 -8.68
N PHE A 411 -20.22 -35.31 -8.38
CA PHE A 411 -19.46 -35.56 -7.16
C PHE A 411 -20.27 -35.18 -5.91
N ASN A 412 -20.92 -34.03 -5.93
CA ASN A 412 -21.68 -33.50 -4.81
C ASN A 412 -22.96 -34.30 -4.52
N GLU A 413 -23.59 -34.91 -5.52
CA GLU A 413 -24.73 -35.83 -5.31
C GLU A 413 -24.31 -37.11 -4.59
N LYS A 414 -23.12 -37.63 -4.91
CA LYS A 414 -22.63 -38.91 -4.36
C LYS A 414 -21.94 -38.75 -3.00
N SER A 415 -21.29 -37.62 -2.77
CA SER A 415 -20.49 -37.39 -1.56
C SER A 415 -21.33 -36.80 -0.43
N THR A 416 -21.37 -37.50 0.72
CA THR A 416 -22.06 -37.06 1.94
C THR A 416 -21.16 -36.25 2.89
N THR A 417 -19.83 -36.32 2.73
CA THR A 417 -18.86 -35.71 3.66
C THR A 417 -18.03 -34.59 3.05
N LEU A 418 -17.84 -34.59 1.72
CA LEU A 418 -17.08 -33.57 1.01
C LEU A 418 -17.92 -32.94 -0.08
N LYS A 419 -17.77 -31.64 -0.30
CA LYS A 419 -18.36 -30.93 -1.44
C LYS A 419 -17.26 -30.24 -2.24
N LYS A 420 -17.46 -30.14 -3.55
CA LYS A 420 -16.65 -29.34 -4.47
C LYS A 420 -17.42 -28.08 -4.86
N GLY A 421 -16.70 -26.98 -4.98
CA GLY A 421 -17.20 -25.72 -5.51
C GLY A 421 -16.33 -25.27 -6.68
N PHE A 422 -16.92 -24.48 -7.55
CA PHE A 422 -16.24 -23.82 -8.65
C PHE A 422 -16.78 -22.40 -8.78
N ALA A 423 -15.89 -21.45 -9.01
CA ALA A 423 -16.22 -20.06 -9.25
C ALA A 423 -15.32 -19.52 -10.36
N LEU A 424 -15.88 -18.65 -11.18
CA LEU A 424 -15.18 -17.90 -12.21
C LEU A 424 -15.39 -16.42 -11.92
N THR A 425 -14.35 -15.61 -12.09
CA THR A 425 -14.42 -14.17 -11.88
C THR A 425 -13.64 -13.46 -12.98
N PRO A 426 -14.31 -12.71 -13.88
CA PRO A 426 -13.62 -11.85 -14.82
C PRO A 426 -12.99 -10.69 -14.05
N ILE A 427 -11.88 -10.13 -14.54
CA ILE A 427 -11.22 -8.99 -13.91
C ILE A 427 -10.96 -7.92 -14.97
N CYS A 428 -11.40 -6.71 -14.70
CA CYS A 428 -10.93 -5.52 -15.41
C CYS A 428 -10.18 -4.62 -14.42
N PHE A 429 -8.93 -4.28 -14.72
CA PHE A 429 -8.09 -3.48 -13.83
C PHE A 429 -7.48 -2.31 -14.60
N GLY A 430 -7.81 -1.07 -14.21
CA GLY A 430 -7.30 0.13 -14.87
C GLY A 430 -5.81 0.35 -14.57
N ILE A 431 -4.98 0.53 -15.59
CA ILE A 431 -3.53 0.75 -15.44
C ILE A 431 -3.22 2.25 -15.59
N SER A 432 -2.82 2.89 -14.49
CA SER A 432 -2.17 4.21 -14.35
C SER A 432 -2.32 4.67 -12.90
N PHE A 433 -1.49 5.61 -12.45
CA PHE A 433 -1.80 6.40 -11.26
C PHE A 433 -3.05 7.24 -11.53
N THR A 434 -3.95 7.34 -10.54
CA THR A 434 -5.15 8.19 -10.64
C THR A 434 -4.78 9.68 -10.70
N ASN A 435 -3.69 10.06 -10.05
CA ASN A 435 -3.03 11.36 -10.24
C ASN A 435 -2.20 11.36 -11.53
N GLN A 436 -2.65 12.09 -12.54
CA GLN A 436 -2.01 12.16 -13.86
C GLN A 436 -0.53 12.55 -13.80
N SER A 437 -0.15 13.48 -12.90
CA SER A 437 1.24 13.96 -12.79
C SER A 437 2.24 12.91 -12.28
N MET A 438 1.75 11.83 -11.67
CA MET A 438 2.58 10.69 -11.24
C MET A 438 2.83 9.68 -12.38
N ASN A 439 2.18 9.84 -13.54
CA ASN A 439 2.47 9.02 -14.72
C ASN A 439 3.66 9.61 -15.49
N GLN A 440 4.79 9.79 -14.79
CA GLN A 440 6.05 10.26 -15.36
C GLN A 440 7.19 9.29 -15.01
N ALA A 441 8.21 9.25 -15.85
CA ALA A 441 9.40 8.46 -15.59
C ALA A 441 10.63 9.16 -16.19
N ARG A 442 11.79 8.96 -15.56
CA ARG A 442 13.07 9.52 -15.97
C ARG A 442 14.15 8.45 -15.85
N ALA A 443 15.16 8.56 -16.70
CA ALA A 443 16.34 7.71 -16.67
C ALA A 443 17.59 8.54 -17.00
N LEU A 444 18.72 8.13 -16.44
CA LEU A 444 20.05 8.66 -16.73
C LEU A 444 20.89 7.52 -17.32
N VAL A 445 21.54 7.77 -18.45
CA VAL A 445 22.37 6.79 -19.16
C VAL A 445 23.77 7.35 -19.32
N HIS A 446 24.77 6.57 -18.92
CA HIS A 446 26.18 6.84 -19.16
C HIS A 446 26.74 5.79 -20.11
N ILE A 447 27.42 6.23 -21.17
CA ILE A 447 28.26 5.37 -22.01
C ILE A 447 29.71 5.73 -21.71
N TYR A 448 30.44 4.80 -21.12
CA TYR A 448 31.82 5.00 -20.73
C TYR A 448 32.76 4.86 -21.93
N GLN A 449 34.02 5.30 -21.78
CA GLN A 449 35.01 5.30 -22.86
C GLN A 449 35.37 3.89 -23.35
N ASP A 450 35.16 2.86 -22.53
CA ASP A 450 35.33 1.44 -22.90
C ASP A 450 34.07 0.85 -23.60
N GLY A 451 33.03 1.66 -23.77
CA GLY A 451 31.75 1.26 -24.37
C GLY A 451 30.83 0.49 -23.43
N SER A 452 31.16 0.37 -22.13
CA SER A 452 30.22 -0.12 -21.12
C SER A 452 29.15 0.94 -20.83
N ILE A 453 27.98 0.50 -20.35
CA ILE A 453 26.78 1.34 -20.24
C ILE A 453 26.20 1.21 -18.84
N GLY A 454 26.12 2.34 -18.12
CA GLY A 454 25.46 2.44 -16.82
C GLY A 454 24.09 3.12 -16.95
N ILE A 455 23.07 2.57 -16.30
CA ILE A 455 21.70 3.10 -16.36
C ILE A 455 21.16 3.30 -14.95
N SER A 456 20.62 4.48 -14.67
CA SER A 456 19.83 4.76 -13.47
C SER A 456 18.40 5.07 -13.87
N THR A 457 17.43 4.51 -13.14
CA THR A 457 16.01 4.85 -13.32
C THR A 457 15.39 5.19 -11.97
N GLY A 458 14.19 5.78 -11.99
CA GLY A 458 13.41 5.99 -10.76
C GLY A 458 12.71 4.73 -10.23
N ALA A 459 12.75 3.61 -10.96
CA ALA A 459 12.04 2.39 -10.57
C ALA A 459 12.87 1.57 -9.57
N VAL A 460 12.22 1.15 -8.49
CA VAL A 460 12.83 0.38 -7.41
C VAL A 460 12.60 -1.12 -7.62
N GLU A 461 13.66 -1.92 -7.53
CA GLU A 461 13.59 -3.39 -7.57
C GLU A 461 13.13 -3.97 -6.22
N MET A 462 12.06 -4.74 -6.24
CA MET A 462 11.45 -5.39 -5.07
C MET A 462 11.02 -6.83 -5.35
N GLY A 463 11.61 -7.46 -6.37
CA GLY A 463 11.38 -8.85 -6.80
C GLY A 463 10.59 -9.00 -8.10
N GLN A 464 10.04 -7.90 -8.64
CA GLN A 464 9.27 -7.88 -9.89
C GLN A 464 10.14 -7.89 -11.16
N GLY A 465 11.46 -7.77 -11.00
CA GLY A 465 12.44 -7.84 -12.10
C GLY A 465 12.44 -6.58 -12.97
N VAL A 466 12.16 -5.41 -12.40
CA VAL A 466 12.19 -4.15 -13.15
C VAL A 466 13.59 -3.81 -13.64
N ASN A 467 14.61 -4.10 -12.83
CA ASN A 467 16.01 -3.88 -13.20
C ASN A 467 16.40 -4.72 -14.43
N THR A 468 15.99 -6.00 -14.43
CA THR A 468 16.19 -6.90 -15.59
C THR A 468 15.49 -6.36 -16.84
N LYS A 469 14.24 -5.91 -16.70
CA LYS A 469 13.46 -5.35 -17.82
C LYS A 469 14.10 -4.09 -18.39
N MET A 470 14.59 -3.18 -17.55
CA MET A 470 15.24 -1.95 -18.00
C MET A 470 16.56 -2.23 -18.73
N MET A 471 17.34 -3.21 -18.27
CA MET A 471 18.52 -3.67 -19.00
C MET A 471 18.17 -4.25 -20.38
N GLN A 472 17.08 -5.03 -20.48
CA GLN A 472 16.61 -5.57 -21.76
C GLN A 472 16.18 -4.46 -22.73
N VAL A 473 15.42 -3.47 -22.24
CA VAL A 473 15.01 -2.31 -23.04
C VAL A 473 16.23 -1.58 -23.57
N ALA A 474 17.21 -1.27 -22.72
CA ALA A 474 18.39 -0.54 -23.14
C ALA A 474 19.27 -1.32 -24.12
N ALA A 475 19.49 -2.62 -23.86
CA ALA A 475 20.25 -3.48 -24.77
C ALA A 475 19.60 -3.55 -26.15
N GLN A 476 18.27 -3.67 -26.21
CA GLN A 476 17.51 -3.68 -27.46
C GLN A 476 17.59 -2.33 -28.18
N VAL A 477 17.34 -1.22 -27.48
CA VAL A 477 17.34 0.13 -28.07
C VAL A 477 18.73 0.51 -28.59
N LEU A 478 19.78 0.20 -27.84
CA LEU A 478 21.17 0.51 -28.22
C LEU A 478 21.79 -0.56 -29.12
N SER A 479 21.08 -1.65 -29.39
CA SER A 479 21.53 -2.76 -30.24
C SER A 479 22.89 -3.34 -29.80
N VAL A 480 23.05 -3.52 -28.49
CA VAL A 480 24.27 -4.09 -27.88
C VAL A 480 23.96 -5.38 -27.13
N ASN A 481 25.00 -6.17 -26.85
CA ASN A 481 24.86 -7.28 -25.90
C ASN A 481 24.55 -6.72 -24.50
N ILE A 482 23.57 -7.33 -23.83
CA ILE A 482 23.14 -6.98 -22.47
C ILE A 482 24.26 -7.06 -21.42
N GLU A 483 25.32 -7.83 -21.66
CA GLU A 483 26.52 -7.88 -20.80
C GLU A 483 27.28 -6.54 -20.74
N ARG A 484 27.04 -5.63 -21.71
CA ARG A 484 27.60 -4.27 -21.69
C ARG A 484 26.77 -3.30 -20.85
N VAL A 485 25.59 -3.73 -20.40
CA VAL A 485 24.64 -2.88 -19.68
C VAL A 485 24.67 -3.25 -18.19
N LYS A 486 24.80 -2.24 -17.34
CA LYS A 486 24.65 -2.34 -15.89
C LYS A 486 23.54 -1.40 -15.44
N ILE A 487 22.66 -1.90 -14.58
CA ILE A 487 21.69 -1.08 -13.86
C ILE A 487 22.31 -0.65 -12.53
N GLU A 488 22.25 0.65 -12.25
CA GLU A 488 22.66 1.24 -10.98
C GLU A 488 21.50 1.23 -9.98
N THR A 489 21.80 1.45 -8.71
CA THR A 489 20.77 1.62 -7.67
C THR A 489 19.85 2.79 -7.98
N THR A 490 18.63 2.77 -7.44
CA THR A 490 17.72 3.93 -7.53
C THR A 490 18.21 4.99 -6.56
N ASN A 491 18.59 6.17 -7.07
CA ASN A 491 19.22 7.21 -6.27
C ASN A 491 18.74 8.61 -6.66
N THR A 492 18.35 9.41 -5.66
CA THR A 492 17.73 10.73 -5.87
C THR A 492 18.67 11.79 -6.45
N THR A 493 19.99 11.58 -6.36
CA THR A 493 20.99 12.47 -6.98
C THR A 493 21.16 12.20 -8.48
N ARG A 494 20.86 10.97 -8.93
CA ARG A 494 20.95 10.58 -10.35
C ARG A 494 19.62 10.77 -11.07
N VAL A 495 18.51 10.46 -10.41
CA VAL A 495 17.16 10.64 -10.94
C VAL A 495 16.30 11.33 -9.88
N SER A 496 16.03 12.61 -10.07
CA SER A 496 15.24 13.43 -9.14
C SER A 496 13.75 13.40 -9.46
N ASN A 497 12.93 13.67 -8.44
CA ASN A 497 11.47 13.81 -8.54
C ASN A 497 10.80 12.58 -9.17
N THR A 498 11.21 11.39 -8.74
CA THR A 498 10.55 10.15 -9.12
C THR A 498 9.13 10.14 -8.54
N SER A 499 8.20 9.52 -9.28
CA SER A 499 6.82 9.33 -8.83
C SER A 499 6.72 8.43 -7.61
#